data_AF-A0A7X8LYA9-F1
#
_entry.id   AF-A0A7X8LYA9-F1
#
_cell.length_a   1.000
_cell.length_b   1.000
_cell.length_c   1.000
_cell.angle_alpha   90.00
_cell.angle_beta   90.00
_cell.angle_gamma   90.00
#
_symmetry.space_group_name_H-M   'P 1'
#
loop_
_entity.id
_entity.type
_entity.pdbx_description
1 polymer ?
#
loop_
_entity_poly.entity_id
_entity_poly.type
_entity_poly.pdbx_seq_one_letter_code
_entity_poly.pdbx_strand_id
1 'polypeptide(L)'
;MSGVKDINTGARGIKGSSTIEATIVLPFFLIVFFSFAYIIRIFFTYSTVQDALSEVGRKYGNMSYFYHVIGLKDYSDALRTAADEAENTLLNQHDVLVNAFNDFNDMVSGNSIPSGSIDNIMEAFDGVSDLGNSALEAVDLVRTIAADPKAELKLMVTVFARKLNYKITNELVSLMAESSLIKELEKRVRTRKDDPAAALGIEGGLRGFDFTHTDIFGDSESMDFVVSYSVKAPVVFAFAPSIRLSNRVKIIAWTSGRGESVKNNEKEQEENSSLWTKMDNDKKYWDRGLEIEKREIEKLSATATPKKYPVIDAYIYNESQAMVEYYDIFTLNPFMKTYSEKPSAIKSEIKKHGKRLLEFETPDFLKEYDIKEIKRVVIMVIPENSEDYAAEQYKKAKKELEKYKVEVRLVKGYGAYETARQEEVLKEAS
;
A
#
# COMPACT_ATOMS: atom_id res chain seq x y z
N MET A 1 -71.21 64.91 -38.77
CA MET A 1 -70.36 63.82 -39.29
C MET A 1 -69.01 63.92 -38.62
N SER A 2 -68.50 62.77 -38.15
CA SER A 2 -67.12 62.50 -37.72
C SER A 2 -66.58 63.35 -36.56
N GLY A 3 -66.37 62.88 -35.34
CA GLY A 3 -66.01 61.52 -34.91
C GLY A 3 -64.51 61.43 -34.66
N VAL A 4 -64.04 61.92 -33.51
CA VAL A 4 -62.76 61.48 -32.92
C VAL A 4 -62.97 61.35 -31.41
N LYS A 5 -63.05 60.09 -30.95
CA LYS A 5 -62.91 59.73 -29.54
C LYS A 5 -61.42 59.84 -29.21
N ASP A 6 -61.04 60.81 -28.39
CA ASP A 6 -59.79 60.74 -27.64
C ASP A 6 -59.99 59.77 -26.47
N ILE A 7 -59.69 58.49 -26.74
CA ILE A 7 -59.55 57.48 -25.69
C ILE A 7 -58.17 57.71 -25.08
N ASN A 8 -58.13 58.51 -24.02
CA ASN A 8 -56.93 58.69 -23.22
C ASN A 8 -56.63 57.35 -22.51
N THR A 9 -55.80 56.51 -23.14
CA THR A 9 -55.26 55.29 -22.55
C THR A 9 -54.23 55.67 -21.49
N GLY A 10 -54.75 56.08 -20.33
CA GLY A 10 -53.98 56.13 -19.10
C GLY A 10 -53.53 54.70 -18.77
N ALA A 11 -52.34 54.32 -19.25
CA ALA A 11 -51.65 53.12 -18.83
C ALA A 11 -51.35 53.24 -17.33
N ARG A 12 -52.32 52.85 -16.49
CA ARG A 12 -52.07 52.62 -15.08
C ARG A 12 -51.09 51.47 -14.99
N GLY A 13 -49.81 51.80 -14.82
CA GLY A 13 -48.80 50.83 -14.43
C GLY A 13 -49.29 50.14 -13.18
N ILE A 14 -49.70 48.88 -13.33
CA ILE A 14 -50.07 48.02 -12.22
C ILE A 14 -48.80 47.86 -11.41
N LYS A 15 -48.70 48.55 -10.28
CA LYS A 15 -47.57 48.38 -9.35
C LYS A 15 -47.68 46.96 -8.79
N GLY A 16 -46.75 46.09 -9.19
CA GLY A 16 -46.62 44.76 -8.61
C GLY A 16 -46.49 44.86 -7.10
N SER A 17 -47.21 44.02 -6.36
CA SER A 17 -47.07 43.96 -4.91
C SER A 17 -45.69 43.38 -4.59
N SER A 18 -44.85 44.13 -3.88
CA SER A 18 -43.50 43.71 -3.45
C SER A 18 -43.50 42.34 -2.74
N THR A 19 -44.61 41.97 -2.10
CA THR A 19 -44.81 40.66 -1.46
C THR A 19 -44.88 39.52 -2.48
N ILE A 20 -45.49 39.73 -3.65
CA ILE A 20 -45.60 38.70 -4.70
C ILE A 20 -44.22 38.42 -5.30
N GLU A 21 -43.45 39.47 -5.60
CA GLU A 21 -42.09 39.35 -6.11
C GLU A 21 -41.18 38.64 -5.10
N ALA A 22 -41.24 39.01 -3.82
CA ALA A 22 -40.47 38.35 -2.76
C ALA A 22 -40.87 36.88 -2.57
N THR A 23 -42.16 36.56 -2.71
CA THR A 23 -42.67 35.18 -2.59
C THR A 23 -42.19 34.28 -3.72
N ILE A 24 -41.96 34.83 -4.92
CA ILE A 24 -41.39 34.08 -6.04
C ILE A 24 -39.87 33.94 -5.90
N VAL A 25 -39.16 34.98 -5.44
CA VAL A 25 -37.70 34.95 -5.32
C VAL A 25 -37.21 33.98 -4.22
N LEU A 26 -37.95 33.88 -3.11
CA LEU A 26 -37.53 33.05 -1.97
C LEU A 26 -37.37 31.55 -2.31
N PRO A 27 -38.32 30.86 -2.98
CA PRO A 27 -38.14 29.48 -3.43
C PRO A 27 -36.90 29.26 -4.31
N PHE A 28 -36.65 30.16 -5.27
CA PHE A 28 -35.45 30.06 -6.14
C PHE A 28 -34.16 30.21 -5.34
N PHE A 29 -34.11 31.17 -4.41
CA PHE A 29 -32.97 31.35 -3.52
C PHE A 29 -32.74 30.11 -2.63
N LEU A 30 -33.80 29.53 -2.08
CA LEU A 30 -33.72 28.30 -1.27
C LEU A 30 -33.22 27.10 -2.09
N ILE A 31 -33.66 26.94 -3.34
CA ILE A 31 -33.15 25.89 -4.23
C ILE A 31 -31.64 26.02 -4.38
N VAL A 32 -31.14 27.22 -4.70
CA VAL A 32 -29.70 27.48 -4.85
C VAL A 32 -28.94 27.19 -3.56
N PHE A 33 -29.45 27.68 -2.42
CA PHE A 33 -28.83 27.45 -1.12
C PHE A 33 -28.77 25.96 -0.75
N PHE A 34 -29.85 25.22 -0.95
CA PHE A 34 -29.88 23.78 -0.70
C PHE A 34 -29.00 23.00 -1.69
N SER A 35 -28.85 23.45 -2.93
CA SER A 35 -27.91 22.85 -3.88
C SER A 35 -26.47 22.98 -3.40
N PHE A 36 -26.06 24.16 -2.93
CA PHE A 36 -24.73 24.34 -2.32
C PHE A 36 -24.56 23.48 -1.06
N ALA A 37 -25.56 23.44 -0.18
CA ALA A 37 -25.51 22.58 1.01
C ALA A 37 -25.39 21.09 0.65
N TYR A 38 -26.06 20.65 -0.42
CA TYR A 38 -25.96 19.28 -0.91
C TYR A 38 -24.55 18.96 -1.44
N ILE A 39 -23.97 19.86 -2.24
CA ILE A 39 -22.61 19.71 -2.75
C ILE A 39 -21.61 19.62 -1.58
N ILE A 40 -21.72 20.50 -0.59
CA ILE A 40 -20.87 20.47 0.61
C ILE A 40 -21.01 19.13 1.33
N ARG A 41 -22.25 18.61 1.47
CA ARG A 41 -22.49 17.31 2.08
C ARG A 41 -21.82 16.17 1.31
N ILE A 42 -21.91 16.15 -0.01
CA ILE A 42 -21.25 15.15 -0.86
C ILE A 42 -19.74 15.18 -0.62
N PHE A 43 -19.12 16.37 -0.66
CA PHE A 43 -17.69 16.51 -0.41
C PHE A 43 -17.30 16.06 1.00
N PHE A 44 -18.10 16.41 2.01
CA PHE A 44 -17.88 15.99 3.38
C PHE A 44 -17.94 14.47 3.53
N THR A 45 -18.96 13.83 2.94
CA THR A 45 -19.08 12.37 2.94
C THR A 45 -17.92 11.71 2.20
N TYR A 46 -17.60 12.19 0.99
CA TYR A 46 -16.48 11.66 0.19
C TYR A 46 -15.14 11.76 0.93
N SER A 47 -14.83 12.92 1.49
CA SER A 47 -13.58 13.14 2.24
C SER A 47 -13.53 12.27 3.49
N THR A 48 -14.63 12.15 4.23
CA THR A 48 -14.68 11.34 5.46
C THR A 48 -14.45 9.86 5.16
N VAL A 49 -15.11 9.33 4.12
CA VAL A 49 -14.90 7.94 3.69
C VAL A 49 -13.49 7.74 3.13
N GLN A 50 -12.95 8.70 2.35
CA GLN A 50 -11.57 8.63 1.86
C GLN A 50 -10.55 8.58 2.99
N ASP A 51 -10.70 9.43 4.01
CA ASP A 51 -9.75 9.49 5.13
C ASP A 51 -9.84 8.23 5.99
N ALA A 52 -11.05 7.70 6.19
CA ALA A 52 -11.27 6.43 6.88
C ALA A 52 -10.63 5.25 6.12
N LEU A 53 -10.91 5.13 4.82
CA LEU A 53 -10.33 4.08 3.96
C LEU A 53 -8.80 4.20 3.85
N SER A 54 -8.26 5.42 3.84
CA SER A 54 -6.81 5.64 3.84
C SER A 54 -6.16 5.14 5.13
N GLU A 55 -6.82 5.29 6.28
CA GLU A 55 -6.36 4.72 7.54
C GLU A 55 -6.46 3.19 7.55
N VAL A 56 -7.50 2.62 6.94
CA VAL A 56 -7.58 1.17 6.69
C VAL A 56 -6.37 0.72 5.86
N GLY A 57 -6.10 1.36 4.71
CA GLY A 57 -4.92 1.03 3.90
C GLY A 57 -3.60 1.11 4.69
N ARG A 58 -3.40 2.15 5.48
CA ARG A 58 -2.20 2.27 6.34
C ARG A 58 -2.10 1.14 7.36
N LYS A 59 -3.20 0.79 8.01
CA LYS A 59 -3.26 -0.30 8.98
C LYS A 59 -2.86 -1.64 8.35
N TYR A 60 -3.43 -2.00 7.20
CA TYR A 60 -3.12 -3.25 6.50
C TYR A 60 -1.70 -3.25 5.94
N GLY A 61 -1.21 -2.09 5.47
CA GLY A 61 0.19 -1.93 5.07
C GLY A 61 1.15 -2.21 6.24
N ASN A 62 0.84 -1.70 7.43
CA ASN A 62 1.61 -1.96 8.64
C ASN A 62 1.54 -3.43 9.06
N MET A 63 0.35 -4.05 9.03
CA MET A 63 0.19 -5.48 9.38
C MET A 63 0.94 -6.38 8.40
N SER A 64 0.92 -6.07 7.11
CA SER A 64 1.73 -6.76 6.10
C SER A 64 3.23 -6.57 6.36
N TYR A 65 3.66 -5.36 6.75
CA TYR A 65 5.05 -5.12 7.13
C TYR A 65 5.46 -5.92 8.37
N PHE A 66 4.58 -6.00 9.37
CA PHE A 66 4.81 -6.82 10.56
C PHE A 66 4.99 -8.28 10.17
N TYR A 67 4.12 -8.86 9.34
CA TYR A 67 4.24 -10.22 8.82
C TYR A 67 5.63 -10.51 8.21
N HIS A 68 6.17 -9.56 7.45
CA HIS A 68 7.50 -9.67 6.86
C HIS A 68 8.64 -9.54 7.88
N VAL A 69 8.62 -8.51 8.74
CA VAL A 69 9.73 -8.21 9.65
C VAL A 69 9.95 -9.28 10.72
N ILE A 70 8.87 -9.87 11.24
CA ILE A 70 8.96 -10.92 12.25
C ILE A 70 9.44 -12.26 11.68
N GLY A 71 9.75 -12.33 10.38
CA GLY A 71 10.27 -13.55 9.74
C GLY A 71 9.22 -14.62 9.53
N LEU A 72 7.94 -14.40 9.87
CA LEU A 72 6.86 -15.37 9.62
C LEU A 72 6.70 -15.68 8.13
N LYS A 73 7.04 -14.74 7.24
CA LYS A 73 7.19 -15.01 5.81
C LYS A 73 8.26 -16.08 5.54
N ASP A 74 9.47 -15.91 6.08
CA ASP A 74 10.60 -16.83 5.87
C ASP A 74 10.25 -18.24 6.35
N TYR A 75 9.59 -18.35 7.52
CA TYR A 75 9.06 -19.62 8.01
C TYR A 75 7.97 -20.19 7.11
N SER A 76 7.02 -19.38 6.63
CA SER A 76 5.95 -19.82 5.71
C SER A 76 6.50 -20.32 4.38
N ASP A 77 7.49 -19.63 3.82
CA ASP A 77 8.13 -20.03 2.57
C ASP A 77 9.00 -21.28 2.75
N ALA A 78 9.79 -21.38 3.83
CA ALA A 78 10.61 -22.56 4.14
C ALA A 78 9.77 -23.81 4.45
N LEU A 79 8.66 -23.65 5.19
CA LEU A 79 7.71 -24.72 5.45
C LEU A 79 7.06 -25.22 4.15
N ARG A 80 6.76 -24.31 3.22
CA ARG A 80 6.21 -24.68 1.91
C ARG A 80 7.21 -25.48 1.09
N THR A 81 8.47 -25.06 0.98
CA THR A 81 9.47 -25.82 0.23
C THR A 81 9.64 -27.23 0.84
N ALA A 82 9.58 -27.36 2.17
CA ALA A 82 9.59 -28.65 2.84
C ALA A 82 8.27 -29.46 2.68
N ALA A 83 7.13 -28.80 2.49
CA ALA A 83 5.83 -29.40 2.24
C ALA A 83 5.64 -29.86 0.78
N ASP A 84 6.13 -29.07 -0.18
CA ASP A 84 6.19 -29.41 -1.60
C ASP A 84 7.10 -30.63 -1.81
N GLU A 85 8.14 -30.80 -0.97
CA GLU A 85 8.99 -32.00 -0.90
C GLU A 85 8.32 -33.18 -0.14
N ALA A 86 7.22 -32.97 0.59
CA ALA A 86 6.53 -33.96 1.43
C ALA A 86 5.01 -33.92 1.23
N GLU A 87 4.55 -34.62 0.19
CA GLU A 87 3.19 -34.63 -0.40
C GLU A 87 2.01 -34.93 0.57
N ASN A 88 2.22 -35.14 1.87
CA ASN A 88 1.17 -35.51 2.84
C ASN A 88 1.19 -34.78 4.20
N THR A 89 1.86 -33.63 4.35
CA THR A 89 2.10 -33.02 5.69
C THR A 89 1.55 -31.60 5.92
N LEU A 90 0.59 -31.15 5.10
CA LEU A 90 0.07 -29.77 5.16
C LEU A 90 -0.66 -29.38 6.47
N LEU A 91 -1.19 -30.34 7.23
CA LEU A 91 -1.97 -30.04 8.44
C LEU A 91 -1.11 -29.78 9.68
N ASN A 92 -0.08 -30.58 9.93
CA ASN A 92 0.78 -30.44 11.13
C ASN A 92 1.73 -29.23 11.07
N GLN A 93 1.92 -28.65 9.89
CA GLN A 93 2.88 -27.56 9.65
C GLN A 93 2.26 -26.17 9.87
N HIS A 94 0.93 -26.05 9.81
CA HIS A 94 0.17 -24.83 10.11
C HIS A 94 0.30 -24.41 11.58
N ASP A 95 0.26 -25.40 12.48
CA ASP A 95 0.37 -25.16 13.91
C ASP A 95 1.70 -24.50 14.26
N VAL A 96 2.78 -24.75 13.53
CA VAL A 96 4.09 -24.14 13.79
C VAL A 96 4.08 -22.62 13.59
N LEU A 97 3.41 -22.11 12.55
CA LEU A 97 3.33 -20.67 12.30
C LEU A 97 2.37 -19.98 13.27
N VAL A 98 1.21 -20.61 13.52
CA VAL A 98 0.24 -20.11 14.47
C VAL A 98 0.81 -20.16 15.89
N ASN A 99 1.58 -21.19 16.24
CA ASN A 99 2.27 -21.30 17.53
C ASN A 99 3.43 -20.31 17.62
N ALA A 100 4.24 -20.10 16.58
CA ALA A 100 5.27 -19.05 16.59
C ALA A 100 4.65 -17.64 16.79
N PHE A 101 3.49 -17.39 16.20
CA PHE A 101 2.73 -16.17 16.46
C PHE A 101 2.16 -16.13 17.89
N ASN A 102 1.60 -17.24 18.39
CA ASN A 102 1.09 -17.34 19.76
C ASN A 102 2.21 -17.14 20.79
N ASP A 103 3.38 -17.75 20.60
CA ASP A 103 4.57 -17.63 21.44
C ASP A 103 5.06 -16.17 21.49
N PHE A 104 5.10 -15.49 20.33
CA PHE A 104 5.38 -14.06 20.27
C PHE A 104 4.31 -13.23 20.98
N ASN A 105 3.03 -13.54 20.75
CA ASN A 105 1.93 -12.84 21.38
C ASN A 105 1.94 -13.04 22.91
N ASP A 106 2.26 -14.24 23.39
CA ASP A 106 2.39 -14.55 24.81
C ASP A 106 3.57 -13.81 25.42
N MET A 107 4.68 -13.64 24.68
CA MET A 107 5.82 -12.82 25.08
C MET A 107 5.49 -11.32 25.17
N VAL A 108 4.61 -10.80 24.30
CA VAL A 108 4.33 -9.36 24.19
C VAL A 108 3.08 -8.92 24.95
N SER A 109 2.13 -9.82 25.21
CA SER A 109 0.74 -9.43 25.49
C SER A 109 -0.05 -10.23 26.52
N GLY A 110 0.40 -11.40 26.95
CA GLY A 110 -0.20 -12.14 28.09
C GLY A 110 -1.67 -12.58 27.97
N ASN A 111 -2.35 -12.38 26.84
CA ASN A 111 -3.73 -12.84 26.60
C ASN A 111 -3.80 -13.62 25.28
N SER A 112 -4.32 -14.84 25.33
CA SER A 112 -4.46 -15.75 24.20
C SER A 112 -5.87 -15.67 23.58
N ILE A 113 -5.91 -15.66 22.25
CA ILE A 113 -7.15 -15.87 21.48
C ILE A 113 -7.18 -17.34 21.06
N PRO A 114 -8.22 -18.11 21.42
CA PRO A 114 -8.30 -19.52 21.09
C PRO A 114 -8.22 -19.75 19.57
N SER A 115 -7.29 -20.61 19.14
CA SER A 115 -7.06 -20.92 17.71
C SER A 115 -8.32 -21.39 16.99
N GLY A 116 -9.23 -22.08 17.68
CA GLY A 116 -10.42 -22.69 17.09
C GLY A 116 -11.43 -21.70 16.46
N SER A 117 -11.45 -20.42 16.86
CA SER A 117 -12.34 -19.44 16.21
C SER A 117 -11.89 -19.10 14.79
N ILE A 118 -10.58 -19.14 14.53
CA ILE A 118 -10.02 -18.84 13.22
C ILE A 118 -10.27 -20.01 12.29
N ASP A 119 -9.99 -21.24 12.73
CA ASP A 119 -10.22 -22.44 11.93
C ASP A 119 -11.68 -22.57 11.45
N ASN A 120 -12.65 -22.20 12.30
CA ASN A 120 -14.06 -22.16 11.93
C ASN A 120 -14.39 -21.12 10.82
N ILE A 121 -13.74 -19.95 10.81
CA ILE A 121 -13.90 -19.00 9.69
C ILE A 121 -13.41 -19.65 8.42
N MET A 122 -12.20 -20.21 8.46
CA MET A 122 -11.57 -20.80 7.29
C MET A 122 -12.38 -21.97 6.75
N GLU A 123 -12.83 -22.89 7.60
CA GLU A 123 -13.70 -24.01 7.20
C GLU A 123 -15.00 -23.52 6.56
N ALA A 124 -15.59 -22.44 7.05
CA ALA A 124 -16.78 -21.82 6.45
C ALA A 124 -16.53 -21.25 5.04
N PHE A 125 -15.28 -20.92 4.70
CA PHE A 125 -14.88 -20.41 3.38
C PHE A 125 -14.22 -21.46 2.46
N ASP A 126 -13.60 -22.51 3.02
CA ASP A 126 -13.11 -23.68 2.30
C ASP A 126 -14.27 -24.63 1.92
N GLY A 127 -15.33 -24.62 2.72
CA GLY A 127 -16.58 -25.32 2.47
C GLY A 127 -17.46 -24.67 1.39
N VAL A 128 -17.23 -25.10 0.15
CA VAL A 128 -18.23 -25.18 -0.95
C VAL A 128 -18.41 -23.93 -1.83
N SER A 129 -18.44 -24.23 -3.13
CA SER A 129 -18.88 -23.46 -4.29
C SER A 129 -20.31 -22.89 -4.24
N ASP A 130 -20.96 -22.82 -3.07
CA ASP A 130 -22.35 -22.38 -2.91
C ASP A 130 -22.53 -21.75 -1.51
N LEU A 131 -22.26 -20.45 -1.45
CA LEU A 131 -22.22 -19.61 -0.24
C LEU A 131 -23.63 -19.09 0.09
N GLY A 132 -24.35 -19.83 0.94
CA GLY A 132 -25.61 -19.38 1.53
C GLY A 132 -25.44 -18.94 2.99
N ASN A 133 -25.82 -19.80 3.93
CA ASN A 133 -25.94 -19.45 5.35
C ASN A 133 -24.59 -19.37 6.09
N SER A 134 -23.57 -20.15 5.68
CA SER A 134 -22.24 -20.15 6.31
C SER A 134 -21.47 -18.83 6.13
N ALA A 135 -21.78 -18.08 5.06
CA ALA A 135 -21.14 -16.80 4.78
C ALA A 135 -21.51 -15.73 5.81
N LEU A 136 -22.79 -15.68 6.23
CA LEU A 136 -23.27 -14.69 7.20
C LEU A 136 -22.68 -14.94 8.60
N GLU A 137 -22.58 -16.19 9.02
CA GLU A 137 -21.93 -16.56 10.28
C GLU A 137 -20.44 -16.20 10.27
N ALA A 138 -19.76 -16.41 9.13
CA ALA A 138 -18.36 -16.04 8.96
C ALA A 138 -18.15 -14.52 8.96
N VAL A 139 -19.08 -13.74 8.37
CA VAL A 139 -19.05 -12.26 8.44
C VAL A 139 -19.13 -11.77 9.89
N ASP A 140 -20.05 -12.30 10.70
CA ASP A 140 -20.20 -11.88 12.09
C ASP A 140 -19.01 -12.30 12.96
N LEU A 141 -18.38 -13.44 12.66
CA LEU A 141 -17.17 -13.87 13.35
C LEU A 141 -15.95 -13.00 12.97
N VAL A 142 -15.79 -12.66 11.69
CA VAL A 142 -14.75 -11.72 11.22
C VAL A 142 -14.93 -10.34 11.87
N ARG A 143 -16.16 -9.84 11.99
CA ARG A 143 -16.46 -8.57 12.68
C ARG A 143 -16.09 -8.64 14.17
N THR A 144 -16.36 -9.76 14.82
CA THR A 144 -15.99 -9.97 16.23
C THR A 144 -14.47 -10.00 16.41
N ILE A 145 -13.74 -10.64 15.49
CA ILE A 145 -12.27 -10.65 15.49
C ILE A 145 -11.70 -9.26 15.23
N ALA A 146 -12.22 -8.54 14.22
CA ALA A 146 -11.75 -7.19 13.86
C ALA A 146 -12.00 -6.12 14.96
N ALA A 147 -12.80 -6.45 15.97
CA ALA A 147 -12.92 -5.61 17.16
C ALA A 147 -11.58 -5.49 17.92
N ASP A 148 -10.77 -6.55 17.96
CA ASP A 148 -9.46 -6.61 18.61
C ASP A 148 -8.31 -6.53 17.57
N PRO A 149 -7.47 -5.47 17.61
CA PRO A 149 -6.32 -5.33 16.72
C PRO A 149 -5.37 -6.53 16.67
N LYS A 150 -5.21 -7.26 17.79
CA LYS A 150 -4.33 -8.46 17.84
C LYS A 150 -4.96 -9.64 17.13
N ALA A 151 -6.25 -9.86 17.36
CA ALA A 151 -7.03 -10.89 16.69
C ALA A 151 -7.05 -10.69 15.18
N GLU A 152 -7.23 -9.45 14.75
CA GLU A 152 -7.24 -9.08 13.34
C GLU A 152 -5.87 -9.28 12.68
N LEU A 153 -4.77 -8.96 13.39
CA LEU A 153 -3.41 -9.27 12.93
C LEU A 153 -3.19 -10.77 12.81
N LYS A 154 -3.62 -11.55 13.80
CA LYS A 154 -3.54 -13.01 13.77
C LYS A 154 -4.28 -13.57 12.55
N LEU A 155 -5.53 -13.13 12.32
CA LEU A 155 -6.32 -13.55 11.17
C LEU A 155 -5.63 -13.19 9.85
N MET A 156 -5.11 -11.97 9.71
CA MET A 156 -4.39 -11.54 8.50
C MET A 156 -3.14 -12.39 8.25
N VAL A 157 -2.34 -12.64 9.28
CA VAL A 157 -1.15 -13.50 9.21
C VAL A 157 -1.53 -14.91 8.80
N THR A 158 -2.60 -15.48 9.37
CA THR A 158 -3.06 -16.83 9.00
C THR A 158 -3.56 -16.89 7.56
N VAL A 159 -4.33 -15.90 7.10
CA VAL A 159 -4.79 -15.80 5.70
C VAL A 159 -3.60 -15.75 4.73
N PHE A 160 -2.56 -14.98 5.07
CA PHE A 160 -1.36 -14.85 4.23
C PHE A 160 -0.49 -16.11 4.26
N ALA A 161 -0.34 -16.73 5.43
CA ALA A 161 0.45 -17.94 5.61
C ALA A 161 -0.17 -19.16 4.90
N ARG A 162 -1.51 -19.27 4.86
CA ARG A 162 -2.21 -20.39 4.20
C ARG A 162 -2.15 -20.37 2.67
N LYS A 163 -1.67 -19.27 2.06
CA LYS A 163 -1.69 -19.07 0.58
C LYS A 163 -3.02 -19.53 -0.02
N LEU A 164 -4.13 -19.13 0.59
CA LEU A 164 -5.49 -19.46 0.14
C LEU A 164 -5.67 -19.04 -1.32
N ASN A 165 -6.63 -19.65 -2.01
CA ASN A 165 -6.93 -19.22 -3.36
C ASN A 165 -7.29 -17.72 -3.39
N TYR A 166 -7.08 -17.10 -4.55
CA TYR A 166 -7.28 -15.65 -4.71
C TYR A 166 -8.67 -15.19 -4.26
N LYS A 167 -9.72 -15.94 -4.62
CA LYS A 167 -11.10 -15.58 -4.28
C LYS A 167 -11.34 -15.55 -2.78
N ILE A 168 -10.90 -16.58 -2.04
CA ILE A 168 -11.06 -16.66 -0.59
C ILE A 168 -10.23 -15.58 0.11
N THR A 169 -8.98 -15.39 -0.32
CA THR A 169 -8.11 -14.32 0.21
C THR A 169 -8.77 -12.95 0.03
N ASN A 170 -9.30 -12.68 -1.17
CA ASN A 170 -9.94 -11.41 -1.48
C ASN A 170 -11.18 -11.18 -0.63
N GLU A 171 -12.04 -12.19 -0.47
CA GLU A 171 -13.26 -12.08 0.32
C GLU A 171 -12.96 -11.83 1.81
N LEU A 172 -12.07 -12.62 2.41
CA LEU A 172 -11.70 -12.48 3.82
C LEU A 172 -11.10 -11.10 4.12
N VAL A 173 -10.12 -10.68 3.31
CA VAL A 173 -9.48 -9.38 3.49
C VAL A 173 -10.45 -8.23 3.23
N SER A 174 -11.39 -8.38 2.28
CA SER A 174 -12.46 -7.40 2.04
C SER A 174 -13.40 -7.26 3.23
N LEU A 175 -13.83 -8.37 3.86
CA LEU A 175 -14.66 -8.34 5.06
C LEU A 175 -13.96 -7.69 6.25
N MET A 176 -12.68 -8.01 6.44
CA MET A 176 -11.88 -7.37 7.48
C MET A 176 -11.76 -5.85 7.20
N ALA A 177 -11.53 -5.46 5.93
CA ALA A 177 -11.40 -4.06 5.53
C ALA A 177 -12.73 -3.29 5.71
N GLU A 178 -13.87 -3.91 5.41
CA GLU A 178 -15.20 -3.37 5.70
C GLU A 178 -15.35 -3.10 7.20
N SER A 179 -15.03 -4.08 8.06
CA SER A 179 -15.11 -3.91 9.51
C SER A 179 -14.19 -2.79 10.03
N SER A 180 -12.97 -2.72 9.51
CA SER A 180 -12.02 -1.66 9.80
C SER A 180 -12.52 -0.28 9.35
N LEU A 181 -13.16 -0.19 8.18
CA LEU A 181 -13.75 1.06 7.68
C LEU A 181 -14.85 1.55 8.61
N ILE A 182 -15.75 0.65 9.04
CA ILE A 182 -16.84 0.97 9.98
C ILE A 182 -16.27 1.57 11.26
N LYS A 183 -15.26 0.92 11.86
CA LYS A 183 -14.58 1.39 13.08
C LYS A 183 -13.92 2.76 12.90
N GLU A 184 -13.31 3.02 11.75
CA GLU A 184 -12.74 4.34 11.45
C GLU A 184 -13.80 5.42 11.25
N LEU A 185 -14.95 5.09 10.67
CA LEU A 185 -16.08 6.01 10.55
C LEU A 185 -16.69 6.34 11.92
N GLU A 186 -16.85 5.36 12.81
CA GLU A 186 -17.35 5.60 14.17
C GLU A 186 -16.52 6.64 14.92
N LYS A 187 -15.18 6.55 14.83
CA LYS A 187 -14.25 7.51 15.44
C LYS A 187 -14.39 8.94 14.90
N ARG A 188 -14.70 9.06 13.60
CA ARG A 188 -14.66 10.32 12.85
C ARG A 188 -15.99 11.06 12.86
N VAL A 189 -17.10 10.35 12.67
CA VAL A 189 -18.43 10.98 12.54
C VAL A 189 -19.02 11.34 13.91
N ARG A 190 -18.55 10.73 15.02
CA ARG A 190 -18.90 11.07 16.43
C ARG A 190 -20.38 11.43 16.63
N THR A 191 -21.26 10.52 16.28
CA THR A 191 -22.71 10.78 16.25
C THR A 191 -23.43 10.12 17.43
N ARG A 192 -24.61 10.64 17.80
CA ARG A 192 -25.56 9.95 18.70
C ARG A 192 -26.47 8.94 17.98
N LYS A 193 -26.39 8.86 16.64
CA LYS A 193 -27.07 7.84 15.85
C LYS A 193 -26.23 6.57 15.87
N ASP A 194 -26.89 5.43 16.01
CA ASP A 194 -26.24 4.10 16.04
C ASP A 194 -25.50 3.74 14.73
N ASP A 195 -25.67 4.52 13.64
CA ASP A 195 -25.04 4.26 12.34
C ASP A 195 -24.29 5.52 11.80
N PRO A 196 -22.95 5.48 11.71
CA PRO A 196 -22.15 6.60 11.21
C PRO A 196 -22.31 6.84 9.69
N ALA A 197 -22.55 5.80 8.89
CA ALA A 197 -22.77 5.94 7.44
C ALA A 197 -24.13 6.58 7.14
N ALA A 198 -25.17 6.21 7.91
CA ALA A 198 -26.47 6.86 7.82
C ALA A 198 -26.40 8.35 8.19
N ALA A 199 -25.56 8.72 9.16
CA ALA A 199 -25.31 10.12 9.49
C ALA A 199 -24.65 10.91 8.34
N LEU A 200 -23.78 10.26 7.56
CA LEU A 200 -23.20 10.83 6.34
C LEU A 200 -24.19 10.87 5.16
N GLY A 201 -25.38 10.27 5.29
CA GLY A 201 -26.40 10.24 4.23
C GLY A 201 -26.26 9.11 3.23
N ILE A 202 -25.51 8.07 3.58
CA ILE A 202 -25.31 6.89 2.75
C ILE A 202 -26.59 6.05 2.75
N GLU A 203 -27.01 5.62 1.57
CA GLU A 203 -28.16 4.74 1.37
C GLU A 203 -27.91 3.37 2.00
N GLY A 204 -28.84 2.88 2.82
CA GLY A 204 -28.67 1.59 3.51
C GLY A 204 -27.75 1.64 4.73
N GLY A 205 -27.21 2.81 5.10
CA GLY A 205 -26.34 2.94 6.26
C GLY A 205 -25.03 2.16 6.07
N LEU A 206 -24.55 1.48 7.10
CA LEU A 206 -23.34 0.64 7.02
C LEU A 206 -23.43 -0.45 5.94
N ARG A 207 -24.62 -1.03 5.74
CA ARG A 207 -24.88 -2.04 4.69
C ARG A 207 -24.87 -1.48 3.27
N GLY A 208 -24.75 -0.16 3.13
CA GLY A 208 -24.66 0.53 1.84
C GLY A 208 -23.29 0.52 1.19
N PHE A 209 -22.26 0.03 1.90
CA PHE A 209 -20.92 -0.10 1.35
C PHE A 209 -20.79 -1.37 0.52
N ASP A 210 -20.22 -1.21 -0.68
CA ASP A 210 -19.95 -2.27 -1.63
C ASP A 210 -18.44 -2.37 -1.87
N PHE A 211 -17.85 -3.50 -1.46
CA PHE A 211 -16.43 -3.80 -1.59
C PHE A 211 -16.10 -4.71 -2.79
N THR A 212 -17.06 -5.02 -3.67
CA THR A 212 -16.90 -5.99 -4.78
C THR A 212 -15.72 -5.70 -5.71
N HIS A 213 -15.28 -4.44 -5.80
CA HIS A 213 -14.15 -4.01 -6.64
C HIS A 213 -12.81 -4.00 -5.90
N THR A 214 -12.77 -4.45 -4.65
CA THR A 214 -11.53 -4.64 -3.90
C THR A 214 -10.74 -5.80 -4.51
N ASP A 215 -9.45 -5.57 -4.71
CA ASP A 215 -8.53 -6.53 -5.31
C ASP A 215 -7.29 -6.72 -4.43
N ILE A 216 -7.17 -7.91 -3.85
CA ILE A 216 -6.13 -8.28 -2.91
C ILE A 216 -5.18 -9.25 -3.60
N PHE A 217 -3.99 -8.75 -3.93
CA PHE A 217 -2.93 -9.45 -4.65
C PHE A 217 -3.32 -9.94 -6.05
N GLY A 218 -4.27 -9.29 -6.74
CA GLY A 218 -4.53 -9.59 -8.16
C GLY A 218 -3.31 -9.37 -9.04
N ASP A 219 -2.50 -8.36 -8.70
CA ASP A 219 -1.16 -8.13 -9.26
C ASP A 219 -0.04 -8.72 -8.39
N SER A 220 -0.35 -9.72 -7.54
CA SER A 220 0.54 -10.42 -6.59
C SER A 220 1.28 -9.58 -5.54
N GLU A 221 1.11 -8.26 -5.53
CA GLU A 221 1.85 -7.37 -4.62
C GLU A 221 0.97 -6.36 -3.89
N SER A 222 -0.10 -5.90 -4.52
CA SER A 222 -0.89 -4.79 -3.98
C SER A 222 -2.15 -5.27 -3.27
N MET A 223 -2.56 -4.49 -2.27
CA MET A 223 -3.91 -4.52 -1.73
C MET A 223 -4.61 -3.25 -2.22
N ASP A 224 -5.66 -3.41 -3.01
CA ASP A 224 -6.41 -2.32 -3.61
C ASP A 224 -7.83 -2.31 -3.05
N PHE A 225 -8.05 -1.48 -2.03
CA PHE A 225 -9.34 -1.36 -1.36
C PHE A 225 -10.22 -0.37 -2.11
N VAL A 226 -11.36 -0.84 -2.60
CA VAL A 226 -12.34 -0.03 -3.31
C VAL A 226 -13.69 -0.17 -2.62
N VAL A 227 -14.23 0.95 -2.16
CA VAL A 227 -15.58 1.02 -1.59
C VAL A 227 -16.47 1.89 -2.47
N SER A 228 -17.64 1.36 -2.82
CA SER A 228 -18.68 2.09 -3.55
C SER A 228 -19.92 2.26 -2.68
N TYR A 229 -20.60 3.39 -2.80
CA TYR A 229 -21.82 3.69 -2.03
C TYR A 229 -22.65 4.79 -2.69
N SER A 230 -23.94 4.88 -2.34
CA SER A 230 -24.85 5.91 -2.85
C SER A 230 -25.22 6.90 -1.76
N VAL A 231 -25.25 8.20 -2.09
CA VAL A 231 -25.62 9.28 -1.15
C VAL A 231 -27.00 9.83 -1.50
N LYS A 232 -27.90 9.84 -0.52
CA LYS A 232 -29.27 10.36 -0.68
C LYS A 232 -29.26 11.87 -0.92
N ALA A 233 -30.05 12.30 -1.90
CA ALA A 233 -30.41 13.70 -2.02
C ALA A 233 -31.21 14.18 -0.78
N PRO A 234 -31.04 15.43 -0.34
CA PRO A 234 -31.89 16.03 0.69
C PRO A 234 -33.37 15.94 0.32
N VAL A 235 -34.25 15.85 1.31
CA VAL A 235 -35.72 15.69 1.12
C VAL A 235 -36.33 16.82 0.27
N VAL A 236 -35.76 18.03 0.33
CA VAL A 236 -36.19 19.17 -0.51
C VAL A 236 -35.99 18.89 -2.01
N PHE A 237 -35.11 17.95 -2.34
CA PHE A 237 -34.86 17.43 -3.68
C PHE A 237 -35.34 15.99 -3.81
N ALA A 238 -36.54 15.65 -3.33
CA ALA A 238 -37.09 14.29 -3.41
C ALA A 238 -37.09 13.66 -4.82
N PHE A 239 -36.97 14.46 -5.87
CA PHE A 239 -36.88 14.05 -7.27
C PHE A 239 -35.45 13.94 -7.82
N ALA A 240 -34.43 14.35 -7.05
CA ALA A 240 -33.05 14.24 -7.48
C ALA A 240 -32.54 12.81 -7.30
N PRO A 241 -31.84 12.24 -8.30
CA PRO A 241 -31.28 10.91 -8.21
C PRO A 241 -30.22 10.86 -7.10
N SER A 242 -30.06 9.69 -6.49
CA SER A 242 -28.90 9.45 -5.64
C SER A 242 -27.62 9.47 -6.46
N ILE A 243 -26.53 9.90 -5.84
CA ILE A 243 -25.22 9.96 -6.47
C ILE A 243 -24.39 8.80 -5.96
N ARG A 244 -23.92 7.95 -6.88
CA ARG A 244 -22.98 6.88 -6.59
C ARG A 244 -21.57 7.44 -6.55
N LEU A 245 -20.88 7.18 -5.44
CA LEU A 245 -19.49 7.56 -5.21
C LEU A 245 -18.64 6.30 -5.06
N SER A 246 -17.34 6.44 -5.31
CA SER A 246 -16.35 5.40 -5.08
C SER A 246 -15.05 6.01 -4.54
N ASN A 247 -14.52 5.37 -3.51
CA ASN A 247 -13.24 5.71 -2.89
C ASN A 247 -12.29 4.53 -3.06
N ARG A 248 -11.03 4.83 -3.36
CA ARG A 248 -9.99 3.82 -3.63
C ARG A 248 -8.72 4.14 -2.87
N VAL A 249 -8.11 3.11 -2.28
CA VAL A 249 -6.79 3.17 -1.66
C VAL A 249 -6.01 1.95 -2.10
N LYS A 250 -4.92 2.18 -2.83
CA LYS A 250 -3.99 1.13 -3.27
C LYS A 250 -2.71 1.22 -2.46
N ILE A 251 -2.33 0.13 -1.81
CA ILE A 251 -1.07 -0.02 -1.08
C ILE A 251 -0.29 -1.20 -1.66
N ILE A 252 1.04 -1.11 -1.63
CA ILE A 252 1.90 -2.27 -1.87
C ILE A 252 2.01 -3.01 -0.54
N ALA A 253 1.63 -4.28 -0.54
CA ALA A 253 1.80 -5.14 0.61
C ALA A 253 3.27 -5.53 0.74
N TRP A 254 3.80 -5.46 1.96
CA TRP A 254 5.12 -5.96 2.30
C TRP A 254 5.09 -7.47 2.42
N THR A 255 4.92 -8.18 1.31
CA THR A 255 4.97 -9.65 1.26
C THR A 255 6.23 -10.16 0.56
N SER A 256 7.12 -9.26 0.08
CA SER A 256 8.30 -9.56 -0.75
C SER A 256 8.01 -10.50 -1.93
N GLY A 257 6.90 -10.25 -2.62
CA GLY A 257 6.40 -11.13 -3.69
C GLY A 257 5.90 -12.48 -3.16
N ARG A 258 5.04 -13.16 -3.93
CA ARG A 258 4.56 -14.52 -3.60
C ARG A 258 5.62 -15.62 -3.83
N GLY A 259 6.84 -15.27 -4.22
CA GLY A 259 7.94 -16.22 -4.38
C GLY A 259 8.70 -16.48 -3.07
N GLU A 260 9.45 -17.59 -3.05
CA GLU A 260 10.24 -18.06 -1.90
C GLU A 260 11.17 -16.99 -1.31
N SER A 261 11.04 -16.71 -0.02
CA SER A 261 12.01 -15.88 0.71
C SER A 261 13.44 -16.42 0.56
N VAL A 262 14.41 -15.50 0.45
CA VAL A 262 15.83 -15.80 0.25
C VAL A 262 16.52 -16.26 1.56
N LYS A 263 15.82 -16.23 2.70
CA LYS A 263 16.41 -16.64 3.98
C LYS A 263 16.14 -18.10 4.33
N ASN A 264 16.80 -18.98 3.59
CA ASN A 264 17.45 -20.23 4.03
C ASN A 264 17.39 -21.29 2.94
N ASN A 265 18.47 -21.43 2.18
CA ASN A 265 19.46 -22.49 2.34
C ASN A 265 20.43 -22.36 1.18
N GLU A 266 21.70 -22.65 1.47
CA GLU A 266 22.77 -22.89 0.49
C GLU A 266 22.45 -24.15 -0.34
N LYS A 267 21.29 -24.19 -1.00
CA LYS A 267 21.04 -25.15 -2.07
C LYS A 267 21.67 -24.54 -3.31
N GLU A 268 22.76 -25.15 -3.77
CA GLU A 268 23.33 -24.96 -5.10
C GLU A 268 22.19 -24.98 -6.12
N GLN A 269 21.83 -23.81 -6.67
CA GLN A 269 20.70 -23.66 -7.59
C GLN A 269 21.13 -22.80 -8.78
N GLU A 270 21.14 -23.45 -9.95
CA GLU A 270 21.37 -22.98 -11.33
C GLU A 270 22.33 -21.77 -11.48
N GLU A 271 23.60 -22.10 -11.77
CA GLU A 271 24.75 -21.20 -11.97
C GLU A 271 24.59 -20.11 -13.06
N ASN A 272 23.46 -20.00 -13.78
CA ASN A 272 23.35 -19.11 -14.94
C ASN A 272 22.17 -18.12 -14.95
N SER A 273 21.29 -18.09 -13.95
CA SER A 273 20.20 -17.09 -13.93
C SER A 273 20.65 -15.80 -13.25
N SER A 274 20.46 -14.66 -13.94
CA SER A 274 20.73 -13.33 -13.40
C SER A 274 19.90 -13.05 -12.14
N LEU A 275 20.53 -12.46 -11.13
CA LEU A 275 19.86 -12.07 -9.88
C LEU A 275 18.70 -11.10 -10.15
N TRP A 276 18.86 -10.21 -11.14
CA TRP A 276 17.81 -9.31 -11.57
C TRP A 276 16.62 -10.05 -12.16
N THR A 277 16.84 -10.91 -13.15
CA THR A 277 15.77 -11.67 -13.82
C THR A 277 15.01 -12.53 -12.82
N LYS A 278 15.73 -13.34 -12.03
CA LYS A 278 15.11 -14.24 -11.04
C LYS A 278 14.23 -13.48 -10.05
N MET A 279 14.78 -12.43 -9.44
CA MET A 279 14.10 -11.78 -8.31
C MET A 279 13.05 -10.76 -8.74
N ASP A 280 13.25 -10.04 -9.84
CA ASP A 280 12.24 -9.08 -10.31
C ASP A 280 11.04 -9.77 -11.00
N ASN A 281 11.24 -10.94 -11.62
CA ASN A 281 10.13 -11.76 -12.14
C ASN A 281 9.29 -12.35 -10.99
N ASP A 282 9.95 -12.77 -9.89
CA ASP A 282 9.30 -13.21 -8.66
C ASP A 282 8.74 -12.07 -7.80
N LYS A 283 8.99 -10.81 -8.20
CA LYS A 283 8.62 -9.60 -7.48
C LYS A 283 9.23 -9.47 -6.08
N LYS A 284 10.43 -10.00 -5.92
CA LYS A 284 11.30 -9.94 -4.74
C LYS A 284 12.22 -8.72 -4.80
N TYR A 285 11.68 -7.54 -5.12
CA TYR A 285 12.47 -6.32 -5.33
C TYR A 285 13.29 -5.93 -4.10
N TRP A 286 12.71 -6.12 -2.92
CA TRP A 286 13.35 -5.81 -1.64
C TRP A 286 14.50 -6.77 -1.34
N ASP A 287 14.25 -8.08 -1.44
CA ASP A 287 15.28 -9.09 -1.22
C ASP A 287 16.44 -8.95 -2.22
N ARG A 288 16.13 -8.58 -3.46
CA ARG A 288 17.14 -8.29 -4.48
C ARG A 288 18.02 -7.11 -4.06
N GLY A 289 17.40 -6.06 -3.53
CA GLY A 289 18.11 -4.92 -2.95
C GLY A 289 19.08 -5.35 -1.85
N LEU A 290 18.59 -6.11 -0.87
CA LEU A 290 19.38 -6.59 0.28
C LEU A 290 20.52 -7.52 -0.13
N GLU A 291 20.28 -8.44 -1.07
CA GLU A 291 21.29 -9.40 -1.53
C GLU A 291 22.42 -8.68 -2.29
N ILE A 292 22.07 -7.73 -3.15
CA ILE A 292 23.06 -6.91 -3.87
C ILE A 292 23.82 -6.00 -2.89
N GLU A 293 23.13 -5.35 -1.96
CA GLU A 293 23.74 -4.52 -0.93
C GLU A 293 24.78 -5.32 -0.14
N LYS A 294 24.41 -6.50 0.38
CA LYS A 294 25.32 -7.39 1.10
C LYS A 294 26.58 -7.71 0.29
N ARG A 295 26.42 -8.11 -0.99
CA ARG A 295 27.55 -8.44 -1.87
C ARG A 295 28.43 -7.22 -2.19
N GLU A 296 27.85 -6.03 -2.33
CA GLU A 296 28.63 -4.79 -2.53
C GLU A 296 29.40 -4.39 -1.27
N ILE A 297 28.80 -4.52 -0.08
CA ILE A 297 29.49 -4.26 1.21
C ILE A 297 30.70 -5.18 1.36
N GLU A 298 30.55 -6.47 1.04
CA GLU A 298 31.64 -7.45 1.04
C GLU A 298 32.76 -7.06 0.05
N LYS A 299 32.42 -6.67 -1.19
CA LYS A 299 33.41 -6.20 -2.18
C LYS A 299 34.18 -4.95 -1.72
N LEU A 300 33.51 -4.05 -1.00
CA LEU A 300 34.13 -2.84 -0.46
C LEU A 300 34.99 -3.12 0.77
N SER A 301 34.91 -4.33 1.35
CA SER A 301 35.49 -4.65 2.67
C SER A 301 35.03 -3.65 3.74
N ALA A 302 33.78 -3.19 3.64
CA ALA A 302 33.20 -2.20 4.53
C ALA A 302 32.47 -2.86 5.70
N THR A 303 32.26 -2.11 6.79
CA THR A 303 31.47 -2.58 7.93
C THR A 303 30.01 -2.25 7.69
N ALA A 304 29.13 -3.26 7.75
CA ALA A 304 27.68 -3.07 7.61
C ALA A 304 27.13 -2.25 8.77
N THR A 305 26.23 -1.31 8.46
CA THR A 305 25.61 -0.44 9.47
C THR A 305 24.46 -1.17 10.17
N PRO A 306 24.24 -0.94 11.49
CA PRO A 306 23.02 -1.38 12.16
C PRO A 306 21.75 -0.82 11.50
N LYS A 307 20.73 -1.65 11.33
CA LYS A 307 19.43 -1.29 10.69
C LYS A 307 18.70 -0.08 11.28
N LYS A 308 19.07 0.37 12.48
CA LYS A 308 18.55 1.60 13.11
C LYS A 308 18.89 2.86 12.29
N TYR A 309 19.91 2.81 11.44
CA TYR A 309 20.39 3.95 10.66
C TYR A 309 20.16 3.72 9.14
N PRO A 310 18.93 3.88 8.64
CA PRO A 310 18.54 3.51 7.27
C PRO A 310 19.08 4.45 6.17
N VAL A 311 19.99 5.36 6.51
CA VAL A 311 20.57 6.34 5.58
C VAL A 311 21.94 5.88 5.07
N ILE A 312 22.63 5.04 5.84
CA ILE A 312 23.94 4.48 5.49
C ILE A 312 23.87 2.96 5.61
N ASP A 313 24.27 2.26 4.57
CA ASP A 313 24.24 0.79 4.53
C ASP A 313 25.56 0.20 5.02
N ALA A 314 26.66 0.93 4.78
CA ALA A 314 27.97 0.59 5.31
C ALA A 314 28.85 1.80 5.58
N TYR A 315 29.93 1.57 6.32
CA TYR A 315 30.96 2.57 6.57
C TYR A 315 32.36 1.96 6.59
N ILE A 316 33.35 2.79 6.28
CA ILE A 316 34.77 2.50 6.46
C ILE A 316 35.35 3.63 7.30
N TYR A 317 35.99 3.29 8.42
CA TYR A 317 36.71 4.24 9.23
C TYR A 317 38.21 4.01 9.11
N ASN A 318 38.95 5.07 8.78
CA ASN A 318 40.41 5.04 8.68
C ASN A 318 41.03 5.86 9.82
N GLU A 319 41.56 5.16 10.82
CA GLU A 319 42.23 5.75 11.99
C GLU A 319 43.38 6.67 11.62
N SER A 320 44.19 6.30 10.62
CA SER A 320 45.39 7.07 10.24
C SER A 320 45.05 8.43 9.64
N GLN A 321 43.85 8.56 9.05
CA GLN A 321 43.40 9.79 8.39
C GLN A 321 42.31 10.52 9.17
N ALA A 322 41.85 9.97 10.31
CA ALA A 322 40.69 10.49 11.05
C ALA A 322 39.49 10.71 10.11
N MET A 323 39.29 9.79 9.16
CA MET A 323 38.35 9.94 8.06
C MET A 323 37.36 8.78 8.04
N VAL A 324 36.08 9.10 7.87
CA VAL A 324 35.03 8.11 7.70
C VAL A 324 34.39 8.23 6.32
N GLU A 325 34.21 7.09 5.66
CA GLU A 325 33.45 6.96 4.43
C GLU A 325 32.09 6.36 4.76
N TYR A 326 31.02 7.07 4.40
CA TYR A 326 29.64 6.60 4.47
C TYR A 326 29.17 6.15 3.10
N TYR A 327 28.59 4.95 3.05
CA TYR A 327 28.09 4.32 1.84
C TYR A 327 26.56 4.17 1.90
N ASP A 328 25.87 4.73 0.89
CA ASP A 328 24.44 4.46 0.59
C ASP A 328 24.40 3.68 -0.73
N ILE A 329 24.09 2.39 -0.64
CA ILE A 329 24.07 1.42 -1.74
C ILE A 329 22.62 1.17 -2.08
N PHE A 330 22.22 1.47 -3.32
CA PHE A 330 20.87 1.19 -3.77
C PHE A 330 20.87 0.59 -5.16
N THR A 331 19.82 -0.18 -5.39
CA THR A 331 19.62 -0.89 -6.64
C THR A 331 18.47 -0.25 -7.42
N LEU A 332 18.64 -0.12 -8.74
CA LEU A 332 17.62 0.44 -9.62
C LEU A 332 17.57 -0.39 -10.89
N ASN A 333 16.38 -0.90 -11.24
CA ASN A 333 16.17 -1.57 -12.52
C ASN A 333 15.67 -0.55 -13.56
N PRO A 334 16.49 -0.11 -14.55
CA PRO A 334 16.08 0.91 -15.51
C PRO A 334 14.95 0.45 -16.45
N PHE A 335 14.78 -0.86 -16.63
CA PHE A 335 13.77 -1.42 -17.53
C PHE A 335 12.33 -1.23 -17.02
N MET A 336 12.13 -0.90 -15.73
CA MET A 336 10.80 -0.56 -15.22
C MET A 336 10.24 0.66 -15.93
N LYS A 337 8.93 0.64 -16.25
CA LYS A 337 8.21 1.73 -16.96
C LYS A 337 8.52 3.13 -16.43
N THR A 338 8.59 3.27 -15.10
CA THR A 338 8.92 4.53 -14.42
C THR A 338 10.22 5.17 -14.93
N TYR A 339 11.24 4.36 -15.20
CA TYR A 339 12.57 4.84 -15.59
C TYR A 339 12.76 4.82 -17.11
N SER A 340 12.16 3.86 -17.82
CA SER A 340 12.23 3.81 -19.28
C SER A 340 11.39 4.90 -19.95
N GLU A 341 10.19 5.20 -19.44
CA GLU A 341 9.34 6.29 -19.97
C GLU A 341 9.81 7.67 -19.48
N LYS A 342 10.41 7.73 -18.28
CA LYS A 342 10.92 8.98 -17.68
C LYS A 342 12.34 8.81 -17.14
N PRO A 343 13.39 8.80 -17.99
CA PRO A 343 14.79 8.64 -17.57
C PRO A 343 15.26 9.63 -16.49
N SER A 344 14.70 10.86 -16.48
CA SER A 344 15.02 11.87 -15.46
C SER A 344 14.67 11.44 -14.01
N ALA A 345 13.83 10.42 -13.83
CA ALA A 345 13.55 9.82 -12.53
C ALA A 345 14.80 9.15 -11.92
N ILE A 346 15.66 8.52 -12.73
CA ILE A 346 16.93 7.91 -12.26
C ILE A 346 17.80 8.96 -11.58
N LYS A 347 17.98 10.11 -12.25
CA LYS A 347 18.73 11.25 -11.69
C LYS A 347 18.11 11.73 -10.38
N SER A 348 16.78 11.77 -10.31
CA SER A 348 16.05 12.25 -9.13
C SER A 348 16.24 11.31 -7.93
N GLU A 349 16.23 9.99 -8.16
CA GLU A 349 16.51 9.00 -7.11
C GLU A 349 17.96 9.11 -6.61
N ILE A 350 18.96 9.14 -7.49
CA ILE A 350 20.36 9.33 -7.06
C ILE A 350 20.52 10.59 -6.19
N LYS A 351 19.86 11.69 -6.58
CA LYS A 351 19.89 12.94 -5.81
C LYS A 351 19.22 12.83 -4.44
N LYS A 352 18.16 12.05 -4.33
CA LYS A 352 17.48 11.79 -3.06
C LYS A 352 18.40 11.05 -2.09
N HIS A 353 19.09 10.01 -2.55
CA HIS A 353 20.11 9.30 -1.77
C HIS A 353 21.24 10.25 -1.34
N GLY A 354 21.82 11.00 -2.28
CA GLY A 354 22.88 11.98 -1.96
C GLY A 354 22.44 13.07 -0.98
N LYS A 355 21.20 13.55 -1.07
CA LYS A 355 20.63 14.52 -0.12
C LYS A 355 20.51 13.93 1.29
N ARG A 356 20.03 12.69 1.42
CA ARG A 356 19.92 12.03 2.74
C ARG A 356 21.29 11.89 3.40
N LEU A 357 22.33 11.51 2.66
CA LEU A 357 23.70 11.43 3.17
C LEU A 357 24.24 12.80 3.62
N LEU A 358 23.88 13.89 2.93
CA LEU A 358 24.29 15.24 3.33
C LEU A 358 23.65 15.68 4.64
N GLU A 359 22.38 15.31 4.85
CA GLU A 359 21.61 15.62 6.05
C GLU A 359 21.90 14.64 7.21
N PHE A 360 22.66 13.57 6.95
CA PHE A 360 22.98 12.56 7.95
C PHE A 360 24.09 13.02 8.90
N GLU A 361 23.79 12.97 10.19
CA GLU A 361 24.73 13.24 11.28
C GLU A 361 25.51 11.99 11.67
N THR A 362 26.67 12.18 12.31
CA THR A 362 27.50 11.08 12.80
C THR A 362 26.71 10.23 13.82
N PRO A 363 26.55 8.91 13.55
CA PRO A 363 25.73 8.05 14.38
C PRO A 363 26.40 7.76 15.73
N ASP A 364 25.61 7.35 16.72
CA ASP A 364 26.09 7.18 18.11
C ASP A 364 27.28 6.22 18.22
N PHE A 365 27.28 5.14 17.43
CA PHE A 365 28.35 4.15 17.45
C PHE A 365 29.68 4.65 16.86
N LEU A 366 29.68 5.83 16.23
CA LEU A 366 30.89 6.50 15.71
C LEU A 366 31.28 7.76 16.49
N LYS A 367 30.52 8.14 17.53
CA LYS A 367 30.78 9.39 18.28
C LYS A 367 32.07 9.35 19.10
N GLU A 368 32.55 8.17 19.46
CA GLU A 368 33.78 7.99 20.24
C GLU A 368 35.06 8.07 19.38
N TYR A 369 34.92 8.09 18.04
CA TYR A 369 36.04 8.16 17.12
C TYR A 369 36.43 9.62 16.81
N ASP A 370 37.73 9.89 16.64
CA ASP A 370 38.24 11.19 16.18
C ASP A 370 37.99 11.33 14.67
N ILE A 371 36.83 11.87 14.28
CA ILE A 371 36.44 12.05 12.89
C ILE A 371 36.61 13.52 12.49
N LYS A 372 37.56 13.79 11.59
CA LYS A 372 37.87 15.11 11.04
C LYS A 372 37.33 15.31 9.64
N GLU A 373 37.19 14.24 8.88
CA GLU A 373 36.70 14.27 7.51
C GLU A 373 35.61 13.21 7.28
N ILE A 374 34.53 13.60 6.61
CA ILE A 374 33.41 12.73 6.26
C ILE A 374 33.28 12.71 4.74
N LYS A 375 33.52 11.55 4.15
CA LYS A 375 33.30 11.27 2.74
C LYS A 375 31.97 10.55 2.57
N ARG A 376 31.17 10.99 1.61
CA ARG A 376 29.83 10.46 1.34
C ARG A 376 29.83 9.83 -0.03
N VAL A 377 29.45 8.56 -0.12
CA VAL A 377 29.48 7.78 -1.36
C VAL A 377 28.10 7.18 -1.59
N VAL A 378 27.50 7.52 -2.72
CA VAL A 378 26.28 6.85 -3.22
C VAL A 378 26.69 5.85 -4.28
N ILE A 379 26.27 4.59 -4.14
CA ILE A 379 26.51 3.53 -5.11
C ILE A 379 25.18 3.11 -5.72
N MET A 380 25.00 3.38 -7.00
CA MET A 380 23.85 2.89 -7.76
C MET A 380 24.24 1.62 -8.49
N VAL A 381 23.51 0.53 -8.23
CA VAL A 381 23.69 -0.76 -8.91
C VAL A 381 22.55 -0.99 -9.91
N ILE A 382 22.89 -1.34 -11.15
CA ILE A 382 21.95 -1.61 -12.25
C ILE A 382 22.32 -2.90 -13.00
N PRO A 383 21.38 -3.54 -13.74
CA PRO A 383 21.67 -4.70 -14.58
C PRO A 383 22.76 -4.45 -15.63
N GLU A 384 23.48 -5.48 -16.02
CA GLU A 384 24.61 -5.39 -16.97
C GLU A 384 24.18 -4.91 -18.36
N ASN A 385 23.01 -5.36 -18.82
CA ASN A 385 22.40 -4.99 -20.10
C ASN A 385 21.67 -3.64 -20.08
N SER A 386 21.82 -2.84 -19.02
CA SER A 386 21.18 -1.52 -18.94
C SER A 386 21.65 -0.57 -20.04
N GLU A 387 20.67 0.05 -20.71
CA GLU A 387 20.86 1.01 -21.79
C GLU A 387 21.61 2.29 -21.38
N ASP A 388 22.12 3.01 -22.39
CA ASP A 388 22.97 4.19 -22.20
C ASP A 388 22.26 5.35 -21.49
N TYR A 389 20.94 5.47 -21.62
CA TYR A 389 20.20 6.55 -20.96
C TYR A 389 20.38 6.49 -19.43
N ALA A 390 20.49 5.31 -18.83
CA ALA A 390 20.70 5.18 -17.38
C ALA A 390 22.08 5.73 -16.98
N ALA A 391 23.11 5.42 -17.78
CA ALA A 391 24.47 5.93 -17.58
C ALA A 391 24.55 7.46 -17.80
N GLU A 392 23.80 8.01 -18.75
CA GLU A 392 23.71 9.46 -18.94
C GLU A 392 23.09 10.18 -17.74
N GLN A 393 22.00 9.64 -17.18
CA GLN A 393 21.33 10.24 -16.02
C GLN A 393 22.19 10.15 -14.77
N TYR A 394 22.92 9.04 -14.60
CA TYR A 394 23.98 8.91 -13.59
C TYR A 394 25.04 10.01 -13.75
N LYS A 395 25.60 10.23 -14.94
CA LYS A 395 26.61 11.28 -15.17
C LYS A 395 26.08 12.67 -14.81
N LYS A 396 24.81 12.96 -15.16
CA LYS A 396 24.14 14.22 -14.79
C LYS A 396 23.99 14.36 -13.27
N ALA A 397 23.60 13.31 -12.57
CA ALA A 397 23.48 13.31 -11.11
C ALA A 397 24.85 13.48 -10.43
N LYS A 398 25.86 12.73 -10.88
CA LYS A 398 27.24 12.79 -10.40
C LYS A 398 27.80 14.22 -10.45
N LYS A 399 27.69 14.89 -11.60
CA LYS A 399 28.17 16.28 -11.77
C LYS A 399 27.49 17.27 -10.82
N GLU A 400 26.23 17.03 -10.43
CA GLU A 400 25.53 17.88 -9.48
C GLU A 400 25.95 17.59 -8.04
N LEU A 401 26.09 16.31 -7.67
CA LEU A 401 26.41 15.87 -6.31
C LEU A 401 27.88 16.09 -5.94
N GLU A 402 28.80 16.06 -6.92
CA GLU A 402 30.21 16.42 -6.72
C GLU A 402 30.38 17.83 -6.16
N LYS A 403 29.49 18.78 -6.51
CA LYS A 403 29.49 20.15 -5.96
C LYS A 403 29.24 20.19 -4.45
N TYR A 404 28.60 19.16 -3.92
CA TYR A 404 28.28 19.00 -2.50
C TYR A 404 29.21 17.99 -1.82
N LYS A 405 30.33 17.62 -2.44
CA LYS A 405 31.28 16.61 -1.93
C LYS A 405 30.63 15.24 -1.68
N VAL A 406 29.63 14.89 -2.49
CA VAL A 406 29.06 13.54 -2.52
C VAL A 406 29.59 12.83 -3.76
N GLU A 407 30.33 11.74 -3.54
CA GLU A 407 30.80 10.86 -4.60
C GLU A 407 29.64 9.98 -5.06
N VAL A 408 29.50 9.78 -6.36
CA VAL A 408 28.51 8.86 -6.94
C VAL A 408 29.23 7.83 -7.78
N ARG A 409 28.97 6.55 -7.52
CA ARG A 409 29.49 5.40 -8.25
C ARG A 409 28.35 4.68 -8.95
N LEU A 410 28.64 4.12 -10.13
CA LEU A 410 27.74 3.27 -10.88
C LEU A 410 28.34 1.88 -11.00
N VAL A 411 27.58 0.88 -10.61
CA VAL A 411 27.93 -0.54 -10.75
C VAL A 411 26.95 -1.17 -11.74
N LYS A 412 27.47 -1.68 -12.86
CA LYS A 412 26.73 -2.59 -13.74
C LYS A 412 27.14 -3.99 -13.36
N GLY A 413 26.21 -4.81 -12.88
CA GLY A 413 26.56 -6.15 -12.40
C GLY A 413 25.35 -6.97 -11.96
N TYR A 414 25.63 -8.16 -11.45
CA TYR A 414 24.63 -9.12 -10.96
C TYR A 414 23.74 -9.71 -12.07
N GLY A 415 24.26 -9.73 -13.31
CA GLY A 415 23.62 -10.30 -14.49
C GLY A 415 22.77 -9.32 -15.31
N ALA A 416 22.29 -9.80 -16.46
CA ALA A 416 21.37 -9.08 -17.34
C ALA A 416 19.92 -9.17 -16.83
N TYR A 417 19.09 -8.17 -17.07
CA TYR A 417 17.66 -8.26 -16.78
C TYR A 417 16.89 -8.66 -18.04
N GLU A 418 16.13 -9.75 -17.96
CA GLU A 418 15.23 -10.22 -19.01
C GLU A 418 13.80 -10.28 -18.45
N THR A 419 12.84 -9.76 -19.21
CA THR A 419 11.43 -9.85 -18.81
C THR A 419 10.88 -11.24 -19.07
N ALA A 420 10.00 -11.77 -18.21
CA ALA A 420 9.35 -13.08 -18.38
C ALA A 420 8.74 -13.35 -19.78
N ARG A 421 8.35 -12.30 -20.52
CA ARG A 421 7.86 -12.41 -21.91
C ARG A 421 8.92 -12.85 -22.93
N GLN A 422 10.20 -12.66 -22.65
CA GLN A 422 11.30 -13.05 -23.53
C GLN A 422 11.74 -14.50 -23.26
N GLU A 423 11.61 -14.99 -22.02
CA GLU A 423 11.90 -16.39 -21.68
C GLU A 423 10.92 -17.38 -22.34
N GLU A 424 9.63 -17.04 -22.47
CA GLU A 424 8.65 -17.85 -23.23
C GLU A 424 9.04 -17.97 -24.70
N VAL A 425 9.47 -16.87 -25.32
CA VAL A 425 9.88 -16.84 -26.74
C VAL A 425 11.20 -17.61 -26.97
N LEU A 426 12.12 -17.59 -26.01
CA LEU A 426 13.37 -18.35 -26.07
C LEU A 426 13.15 -19.85 -25.83
N LYS A 427 12.24 -20.23 -24.94
CA LYS A 427 11.85 -21.64 -24.69
C LYS A 427 11.04 -22.24 -25.84
N GLU A 428 10.28 -21.43 -26.59
CA GLU A 428 9.61 -21.90 -27.82
C GLU A 428 10.56 -22.01 -29.02
N ALA A 429 11.74 -21.39 -28.95
CA ALA A 429 12.76 -21.39 -30.00
C ALA A 429 13.90 -22.42 -29.78
N SER A 430 13.91 -23.13 -28.65
CA SER A 430 14.82 -24.22 -28.29
C SER A 430 14.10 -25.55 -28.22
#